data_AF-A0A3M1LHJ4-F1
#
_entry.id   AF-A0A3M1LHJ4-F1
#
_cell.length_a   1.000
_cell.length_b   1.000
_cell.length_c   1.000
_cell.angle_alpha   90.00
_cell.angle_beta   90.00
_cell.angle_gamma   90.00
#
_symmetry.space_group_name_H-M   'P 1'
#
loop_
_entity.id
_entity.type
_entity.pdbx_description
1 polymer ?
#
loop_
_entity_poly.entity_id
_entity_poly.type
_entity_poly.pdbx_seq_one_letter_code
_entity_poly.pdbx_strand_id
1 'polypeptide(L)'
;MERQSSSLSGATWRDYPHRSSVERFVERVRSLRPLLVLLFGSVATGDFTQHSDADVLVVFDHPVDWVTVYACSDGIVQPIVKTWQELTDQITAGEPFFCEIVEEGVVLFDDDDWYAQLRRHVAAARERWGLERTPDGWRWTAA
;
A
#
# COMPACT_ATOMS: atom_id res chain seq x y z
N MET A 1 -27.19 -10.20 -1.71
CA MET A 1 -27.31 -8.81 -1.21
C MET A 1 -26.27 -8.02 -1.97
N GLU A 2 -26.67 -7.47 -3.12
CA GLU A 2 -25.78 -6.77 -4.05
C GLU A 2 -25.42 -5.40 -3.45
N ARG A 3 -24.13 -5.15 -3.19
CA ARG A 3 -23.67 -3.79 -2.91
C ARG A 3 -23.71 -3.04 -4.24
N GLN A 4 -24.71 -2.19 -4.40
CA GLN A 4 -24.77 -1.21 -5.46
C GLN A 4 -23.49 -0.38 -5.45
N SER A 5 -22.80 -0.36 -6.58
CA SER A 5 -21.73 0.60 -6.87
C SER A 5 -22.29 2.01 -6.74
N SER A 6 -21.99 2.65 -5.62
CA SER A 6 -22.17 4.10 -5.48
C SER A 6 -20.89 4.75 -5.99
N SER A 7 -20.90 5.16 -7.26
CA SER A 7 -20.09 6.31 -7.63
C SER A 7 -20.85 7.54 -7.16
N LEU A 8 -20.25 8.31 -6.24
CA LEU A 8 -20.31 9.78 -6.04
C LEU A 8 -20.06 10.14 -4.56
N SER A 9 -18.94 10.85 -4.30
CA SER A 9 -18.52 11.51 -3.04
C SER A 9 -18.13 10.61 -1.84
N GLY A 10 -17.23 9.65 -2.05
CA GLY A 10 -16.42 9.10 -0.95
C GLY A 10 -15.30 10.07 -0.58
N ALA A 11 -14.92 10.13 0.70
CA ALA A 11 -13.74 10.88 1.11
C ALA A 11 -12.50 10.30 0.40
N THR A 12 -11.62 11.16 -0.08
CA THR A 12 -10.32 10.73 -0.61
C THR A 12 -9.26 10.88 0.47
N TRP A 13 -8.09 10.26 0.30
CA TRP A 13 -6.96 10.53 1.21
C TRP A 13 -6.61 12.03 1.28
N ARG A 14 -6.99 12.84 0.28
CA ARG A 14 -6.79 14.29 0.31
C ARG A 14 -7.64 14.99 1.37
N ASP A 15 -8.74 14.37 1.77
CA ASP A 15 -9.67 14.82 2.81
C ASP A 15 -9.29 14.28 4.21
N TYR A 16 -8.22 13.48 4.30
CA TYR A 16 -7.72 12.93 5.55
C TYR A 16 -7.26 14.03 6.52
N PRO A 17 -7.77 14.10 7.76
CA PRO A 17 -7.44 15.17 8.71
C PRO A 17 -5.94 15.33 8.97
N HIS A 18 -5.20 14.21 8.97
CA HIS A 18 -3.76 14.20 9.20
C HIS A 18 -2.95 14.09 7.91
N ARG A 19 -3.50 14.52 6.77
CA ARG A 19 -2.80 14.54 5.48
C ARG A 19 -1.41 15.19 5.56
N SER A 20 -1.27 16.27 6.32
CA SER A 20 0.02 16.95 6.49
C SER A 20 1.08 16.06 7.14
N SER A 21 0.70 15.10 8.00
CA SER A 21 1.61 14.11 8.56
C SER A 21 2.10 13.12 7.50
N VAL A 22 1.21 12.67 6.60
CA VAL A 22 1.58 11.82 5.46
C VAL A 22 2.56 12.55 4.52
N GLU A 23 2.27 13.80 4.16
CA GLU A 23 3.14 14.59 3.29
C GLU A 23 4.52 14.82 3.91
N ARG A 24 4.59 15.17 5.20
CA ARG A 24 5.86 15.32 5.93
C ARG A 24 6.63 14.00 6.03
N PHE A 25 5.92 12.88 6.25
CA PHE A 25 6.55 11.56 6.27
C PHE A 25 7.18 11.24 4.92
N VAL A 26 6.46 11.44 3.81
CA VAL A 26 6.97 11.20 2.45
C VAL A 26 8.18 12.08 2.17
N GLU A 27 8.13 13.37 2.53
CA GLU A 27 9.27 14.28 2.35
C GLU A 27 10.52 13.79 3.11
N ARG A 28 10.37 13.36 4.36
CA ARG A 28 11.48 12.87 5.19
C ARG A 28 12.03 11.54 4.70
N VAL A 29 11.16 10.57 4.42
CA VAL A 29 11.57 9.21 4.02
C VAL A 29 12.28 9.21 2.67
N ARG A 30 12.00 10.17 1.78
CA ARG A 30 12.73 10.34 0.50
C ARG A 30 14.24 10.52 0.68
N SER A 31 14.70 11.06 1.81
CA SER A 31 16.14 11.16 2.12
C SER A 31 16.81 9.79 2.29
N LEU A 32 16.03 8.76 2.62
CA LEU A 32 16.47 7.37 2.71
C LEU A 32 16.50 6.66 1.35
N ARG A 33 16.09 7.36 0.27
CA ARG A 33 16.06 6.86 -1.12
C ARG A 33 15.22 5.57 -1.28
N PRO A 34 13.93 5.57 -0.89
CA PRO A 34 13.03 4.47 -1.21
C PRO A 34 12.81 4.41 -2.73
N LEU A 35 12.43 3.25 -3.23
CA LEU A 35 11.97 3.04 -4.60
C LEU A 35 10.53 3.51 -4.78
N LEU A 36 9.68 3.22 -3.78
CA LEU A 36 8.23 3.40 -3.83
C LEU A 36 7.66 3.63 -2.43
N VAL A 37 6.66 4.49 -2.33
CA VAL A 37 5.82 4.67 -1.14
C VAL A 37 4.35 4.58 -1.54
N LEU A 38 3.63 3.62 -0.98
CA LEU A 38 2.19 3.44 -1.17
C LEU A 38 1.45 3.73 0.14
N LEU A 39 0.41 4.56 0.10
CA LEU A 39 -0.60 4.61 1.15
C LEU A 39 -1.56 3.45 0.96
N PHE A 40 -1.94 2.75 2.02
CA PHE A 40 -2.94 1.69 1.97
C PHE A 40 -3.90 1.73 3.16
N GLY A 41 -4.82 0.77 3.21
CA GLY A 41 -5.81 0.68 4.27
C GLY A 41 -6.87 1.78 4.20
N SER A 42 -7.50 2.07 5.33
CA SER A 42 -8.70 2.94 5.39
C SER A 42 -8.48 4.34 4.80
N VAL A 43 -7.26 4.88 4.89
CA VAL A 43 -6.94 6.21 4.34
C VAL A 43 -6.89 6.18 2.81
N ALA A 44 -6.39 5.09 2.22
CA ALA A 44 -6.37 4.90 0.78
C ALA A 44 -7.77 4.64 0.20
N THR A 45 -8.61 3.84 0.88
CA THR A 45 -9.95 3.47 0.41
C THR A 45 -11.01 4.56 0.68
N GLY A 46 -10.73 5.49 1.59
CA GLY A 46 -11.66 6.56 1.97
C GLY A 46 -12.57 6.24 3.17
N ASP A 47 -12.38 5.08 3.79
CA ASP A 47 -13.16 4.61 4.95
C ASP A 47 -12.59 5.06 6.30
N PHE A 48 -11.68 6.04 6.30
CA PHE A 48 -11.00 6.52 7.50
C PHE A 48 -11.90 7.38 8.40
N THR A 49 -11.53 7.44 9.68
CA THR A 49 -12.12 8.34 10.68
C THR A 49 -11.08 9.37 11.12
N GLN A 50 -11.49 10.34 11.93
CA GLN A 50 -10.55 11.31 12.54
C GLN A 50 -9.49 10.66 13.46
N HIS A 51 -9.72 9.42 13.89
CA HIS A 51 -8.83 8.64 14.75
C HIS A 51 -8.04 7.58 13.98
N SER A 52 -8.22 7.46 12.66
CA SER A 52 -7.47 6.51 11.86
C SER A 52 -6.01 6.96 11.74
N ASP A 53 -5.10 6.00 11.90
CA ASP A 53 -3.70 6.14 11.48
C ASP A 53 -3.58 6.00 9.95
N ALA A 54 -2.44 6.41 9.39
CA ALA A 54 -2.12 6.28 7.98
C ALA A 54 -1.10 5.16 7.75
N ASP A 55 -1.54 4.04 7.20
CA ASP A 55 -0.67 2.92 6.89
C ASP A 55 0.05 3.12 5.55
N VAL A 56 1.38 2.96 5.54
CA VAL A 56 2.20 3.14 4.33
C VAL A 56 3.14 1.98 4.11
N LEU A 57 3.25 1.50 2.87
CA LEU A 57 4.28 0.56 2.46
C LEU A 57 5.44 1.37 1.87
N VAL A 58 6.63 1.20 2.44
CA VAL A 58 7.88 1.81 1.95
C VAL A 58 8.78 0.70 1.42
N VAL A 59 9.15 0.81 0.14
CA VAL A 59 9.94 -0.19 -0.58
C VAL A 59 11.34 0.35 -0.85
N PHE A 60 12.36 -0.43 -0.54
CA PHE A 60 13.77 -0.11 -0.79
C PHE A 60 14.44 -1.18 -1.68
N ASP A 61 15.55 -0.85 -2.34
CA ASP A 61 16.40 -1.82 -3.03
C ASP A 61 17.32 -2.61 -2.08
N HIS A 62 17.51 -2.11 -0.85
CA HIS A 62 18.33 -2.73 0.20
C HIS A 62 17.59 -2.72 1.56
N PRO A 63 17.98 -3.58 2.51
CA PRO A 63 17.37 -3.58 3.84
C PRO A 63 17.56 -2.25 4.57
N VAL A 64 16.47 -1.71 5.10
CA VAL A 64 16.44 -0.53 5.97
C VAL A 64 15.67 -0.87 7.23
N ASP A 65 16.24 -0.57 8.39
CA ASP A 65 15.60 -0.86 9.66
C ASP A 65 14.27 -0.12 9.82
N TRP A 66 13.26 -0.83 10.30
CA TRP A 66 11.93 -0.26 10.54
C TRP A 66 11.99 0.99 11.43
N VAL A 67 12.83 0.98 12.47
CA VAL A 67 13.00 2.11 13.40
C VAL A 67 13.50 3.37 12.68
N THR A 68 14.38 3.22 11.69
CA THR A 68 14.90 4.34 10.89
C THR A 68 13.79 4.96 10.05
N VAL A 69 12.93 4.15 9.45
CA VAL A 69 11.77 4.63 8.68
C VAL A 69 10.72 5.23 9.61
N TYR A 70 10.43 4.58 10.74
CA TYR A 70 9.47 5.06 11.73
C TYR A 70 9.89 6.40 12.35
N ALA A 71 11.19 6.67 12.49
CA ALA A 71 11.68 7.97 12.94
C ALA A 71 11.30 9.15 12.01
N CYS A 72 10.90 8.88 10.76
CA CYS A 72 10.35 9.89 9.86
C CYS A 72 8.89 10.25 10.19
N SER A 73 8.17 9.36 10.90
CA SER A 73 6.77 9.52 11.32
C SER A 73 6.65 10.39 12.57
N ASP A 74 5.50 11.05 12.72
CA ASP A 74 5.08 11.74 13.95
C ASP A 74 4.14 10.87 14.82
N GLY A 75 4.08 9.57 14.54
CA GLY A 75 3.23 8.61 15.24
C GLY A 75 1.87 8.39 14.58
N ILE A 76 1.48 9.21 13.61
CA ILE A 76 0.25 9.01 12.82
C ILE A 76 0.47 8.07 11.64
N VAL A 77 1.65 8.13 11.02
CA VAL A 77 1.99 7.29 9.88
C VAL A 77 2.61 5.98 10.38
N GLN A 78 2.03 4.84 10.02
CA GLN A 78 2.49 3.50 10.39
C GLN A 78 3.12 2.81 9.18
N PRO A 79 4.46 2.76 9.09
CA PRO A 79 5.13 2.16 7.95
C PRO A 79 5.24 0.64 8.07
N ILE A 80 4.98 -0.05 6.98
CA ILE A 80 5.52 -1.38 6.67
C ILE A 80 6.73 -1.15 5.78
N VAL A 81 7.87 -1.75 6.14
CA VAL A 81 9.12 -1.63 5.40
C VAL A 81 9.43 -2.96 4.72
N LYS A 82 9.72 -2.90 3.42
CA LYS A 82 10.10 -4.06 2.62
C LYS A 82 11.25 -3.70 1.69
N THR A 83 12.11 -4.67 1.44
CA THR A 83 12.92 -4.65 0.23
C THR A 83 12.07 -5.04 -0.98
N TRP A 84 12.51 -4.64 -2.18
CA TRP A 84 11.93 -5.07 -3.44
C TRP A 84 11.85 -6.59 -3.53
N GLN A 85 12.93 -7.28 -3.15
CA GLN A 85 13.00 -8.72 -3.17
C GLN A 85 11.97 -9.35 -2.23
N GLU A 86 11.93 -8.96 -0.96
CA GLU A 86 10.94 -9.51 0.00
C GLU A 86 9.50 -9.30 -0.46
N LEU A 87 9.19 -8.09 -0.97
CA LEU A 87 7.84 -7.77 -1.42
C LEU A 87 7.44 -8.60 -2.64
N THR A 88 8.30 -8.70 -3.64
CA THR A 88 8.03 -9.48 -4.85
C THR A 88 7.97 -10.98 -4.58
N ASP A 89 8.78 -11.50 -3.66
CA ASP A 89 8.72 -12.90 -3.22
C ASP A 89 7.37 -13.21 -2.55
N GLN A 90 6.90 -12.33 -1.65
CA GLN A 90 5.60 -12.48 -1.00
C GLN A 90 4.43 -12.40 -1.99
N ILE A 91 4.46 -11.43 -2.92
CA ILE A 91 3.46 -11.34 -3.99
C ILE A 91 3.48 -12.59 -4.87
N THR A 92 4.67 -13.06 -5.27
CA THR A 92 4.81 -14.24 -6.12
C THR A 92 4.34 -15.52 -5.42
N ALA A 93 4.47 -15.58 -4.09
CA ALA A 93 3.92 -16.65 -3.26
C ALA A 93 2.39 -16.56 -3.08
N GLY A 94 1.75 -15.49 -3.59
CA GLY A 94 0.31 -15.30 -3.53
C GLY A 94 -0.18 -14.74 -2.19
N GLU A 95 0.66 -14.00 -1.47
CA GLU A 95 0.28 -13.34 -0.21
C GLU A 95 -0.79 -12.27 -0.47
N PRO A 96 -2.05 -12.46 -0.04
CA PRO A 96 -3.16 -11.58 -0.42
C PRO A 96 -2.99 -10.16 0.10
N PHE A 97 -2.40 -10.00 1.28
CA PHE A 97 -2.20 -8.69 1.89
C PHE A 97 -1.39 -7.73 1.00
N PHE A 98 -0.27 -8.19 0.44
CA PHE A 98 0.54 -7.35 -0.46
C PHE A 98 -0.09 -7.17 -1.84
N CYS A 99 -0.85 -8.17 -2.31
CA CYS A 99 -1.65 -8.02 -3.52
C CYS A 99 -2.69 -6.89 -3.35
N GLU A 100 -3.39 -6.86 -2.21
CA GLU A 100 -4.38 -5.83 -1.88
C GLU A 100 -3.76 -4.44 -1.79
N ILE A 101 -2.63 -4.29 -1.08
CA ILE A 101 -1.90 -3.03 -0.97
C ILE A 101 -1.56 -2.47 -2.36
N VAL A 102 -1.08 -3.32 -3.27
CA VAL A 102 -0.72 -2.89 -4.63
C VAL A 102 -1.97 -2.60 -5.47
N GLU A 103 -3.08 -3.28 -5.21
CA GLU A 103 -4.32 -3.08 -5.98
C GLU A 103 -5.10 -1.82 -5.59
N GLU A 104 -5.20 -1.54 -4.29
CA GLU A 104 -6.04 -0.48 -3.72
C GLU A 104 -5.22 0.71 -3.20
N GLY A 105 -3.90 0.53 -3.07
CA GLY A 105 -3.02 1.56 -2.55
C GLY A 105 -2.91 2.78 -3.46
N VAL A 106 -2.65 3.92 -2.82
CA VAL A 106 -2.41 5.19 -3.49
C VAL A 106 -0.91 5.45 -3.54
N VAL A 107 -0.38 5.69 -4.74
CA VAL A 107 1.02 6.06 -4.93
C VAL A 107 1.29 7.44 -4.33
N LEU A 108 2.16 7.50 -3.32
CA LEU A 108 2.62 8.75 -2.71
C LEU A 108 3.97 9.21 -3.28
N PHE A 109 4.82 8.26 -3.67
CA PHE A 109 6.11 8.50 -4.29
C PHE A 109 6.52 7.27 -5.12
N ASP A 110 7.03 7.47 -6.33
CA ASP A 110 7.58 6.42 -7.19
C ASP A 110 8.80 7.00 -7.93
N ASP A 111 9.97 6.37 -7.75
CA ASP A 111 11.24 6.86 -8.29
C ASP A 111 11.43 6.55 -9.79
N ASP A 112 11.01 5.36 -10.23
CA ASP A 112 11.26 4.86 -11.59
C ASP A 112 10.26 3.76 -12.02
N ASP A 113 8.96 4.12 -12.03
CA ASP A 113 7.85 3.26 -12.47
C ASP A 113 7.80 1.90 -11.73
N TRP A 114 8.26 1.87 -10.48
CA TRP A 114 8.30 0.69 -9.63
C TRP A 114 6.89 0.19 -9.32
N TYR A 115 5.91 1.10 -9.24
CA TYR A 115 4.52 0.71 -9.05
C TYR A 115 4.00 -0.14 -10.22
N ALA A 116 4.27 0.26 -11.47
CA ALA A 116 3.85 -0.51 -12.64
C ALA A 116 4.53 -1.89 -12.70
N GLN A 117 5.78 -1.99 -12.21
CA GLN A 117 6.45 -3.28 -12.02
C GLN A 117 5.72 -4.16 -11.00
N LEU A 118 5.36 -3.63 -9.83
CA LEU A 118 4.58 -4.39 -8.82
C LEU A 118 3.22 -4.83 -9.36
N ARG A 119 2.52 -3.97 -10.10
CA ARG A 119 1.24 -4.32 -10.75
C ARG A 119 1.38 -5.55 -11.66
N ARG A 120 2.51 -5.69 -12.36
CA ARG A 120 2.81 -6.88 -13.18
C ARG A 120 3.05 -8.12 -12.32
N HIS A 121 3.78 -8.01 -11.21
CA HIS A 121 3.96 -9.12 -10.27
C HIS A 121 2.62 -9.60 -9.69
N VAL A 122 1.75 -8.69 -9.28
CA VAL A 122 0.41 -9.04 -8.78
C VAL A 122 -0.44 -9.70 -9.86
N ALA A 123 -0.44 -9.18 -11.08
CA ALA A 123 -1.17 -9.80 -12.19
C ALA A 123 -0.72 -11.24 -12.45
N ALA A 124 0.58 -11.49 -12.46
CA ALA A 124 1.15 -12.83 -12.64
C ALA A 124 0.82 -13.76 -11.45
N ALA A 125 0.88 -13.25 -10.21
CA ALA A 125 0.50 -14.01 -9.03
C ALA A 125 -0.99 -14.39 -9.04
N ARG A 126 -1.87 -13.46 -9.47
CA ARG A 126 -3.30 -13.73 -9.60
C ARG A 126 -3.61 -14.81 -10.61
N GLU A 127 -2.95 -14.78 -11.77
CA GLU A 127 -3.09 -15.83 -12.78
C GLU A 127 -2.60 -17.18 -12.26
N ARG A 128 -1.44 -17.20 -11.58
CA ARG A 128 -0.83 -18.43 -11.06
C ARG A 128 -1.67 -19.10 -9.96
N TRP A 129 -2.17 -18.31 -9.01
CA TRP A 129 -2.82 -18.82 -7.80
C TRP A 129 -4.35 -18.76 -7.85
N GLY A 130 -4.94 -18.26 -8.94
CA GLY A 130 -6.37 -18.01 -9.02
C GLY A 130 -6.82 -17.05 -7.92
N LEU A 131 -6.04 -16.01 -7.61
CA LEU A 131 -6.42 -15.03 -6.60
C LEU A 131 -7.53 -14.13 -7.15
N GLU A 132 -8.73 -14.33 -6.62
CA GLU A 132 -9.91 -13.54 -6.92
C GLU A 132 -10.20 -12.59 -5.76
N ARG A 133 -10.28 -11.29 -6.09
CA ARG A 133 -10.82 -10.27 -5.19
C ARG A 133 -12.32 -10.53 -5.01
N THR A 134 -12.76 -10.59 -3.77
CA THR A 134 -14.16 -10.66 -3.37
C THR A 134 -14.53 -9.38 -2.61
N PRO A 135 -15.83 -9.08 -2.41
CA PRO A 135 -16.24 -7.94 -1.59
C PRO A 135 -15.72 -7.96 -0.15
N ASP A 136 -15.37 -9.15 0.36
CA ASP A 136 -14.97 -9.37 1.76
C ASP A 136 -13.47 -9.71 1.90
N GLY A 137 -12.69 -9.68 0.82
CA GLY A 137 -11.26 -10.05 0.86
C GLY A 137 -10.78 -10.74 -0.42
N TRP A 138 -10.05 -11.83 -0.24
CA TRP A 138 -9.44 -12.59 -1.33
C TRP A 138 -9.76 -14.07 -1.20
N ARG A 139 -9.86 -14.75 -2.34
CA ARG A 139 -10.06 -16.19 -2.41
C ARG A 139 -9.08 -16.80 -3.41
N TRP A 140 -8.48 -17.93 -3.02
CA TRP A 140 -7.75 -18.80 -3.94
C TRP A 140 -8.75 -19.68 -4.70
N THR A 141 -8.70 -19.66 -6.03
CA THR A 141 -9.53 -20.52 -6.89
C THR A 141 -8.75 -21.61 -7.60
N ALA A 142 -7.41 -21.60 -7.52
CA ALA A 142 -6.57 -22.73 -7.87
C ALA A 142 -6.29 -23.58 -6.61
N ALA A 143 -6.66 -24.86 -6.67
CA ALA A 143 -6.35 -25.89 -5.67
C ALA A 143 -5.23 -26.80 -6.17
#